data_AF-A0A4R6MCT5-F1
#
_entry.id   AF-A0A4R6MCT5-F1
#
_cell.length_a   1.000
_cell.length_b   1.000
_cell.length_c   1.000
_cell.angle_alpha   90.00
_cell.angle_beta   90.00
_cell.angle_gamma   90.00
#
_symmetry.space_group_name_H-M   'P 1'
#
loop_
_entity.id
_entity.type
_entity.pdbx_description
1 polymer ?
#
loop_
_entity_poly.entity_id
_entity_poly.type
_entity_poly.pdbx_seq_one_letter_code
_entity_poly.pdbx_strand_id
1 'polypeptide(L)'
;MNKVSFISLILGFATLTTACKSGINTQSKQKAPVTNNLLETRYKMLLDYPVDSMSMPRSMNIKTNEIRKVPSRDWTSGFFAGNLWQLYKLKGDSQYKEQAQKWTAFSKKESLNSNSHDVGFKVYCSFGEALKVENKKEYEAVIIKGAETLCTRFNEKVGSIRSWDFNKEIWDFPVIIDNMMNLELLFEASKLSGNPKYRDVAIKHANTTLKNQFRADNSCYHVIDYAPKTGNVRKKTTLQGYNDDSVWARGQGWAVYGFTMSYRYTKDPAYLKQAEATAKFFMTNKNLPEDGIPYWDFKDPSIPNAPRDVSAAMVMASGLYELYTYTKNKSYLAFADKLMASVQTDKYILDANIKGPFVLDHSTGNWPKHDEIDEPIIYADYYFLEALLRRK
;
A
#
# COMPACT_ATOMS: atom_id res chain seq x y z
N MET A 1 81.00 29.74 36.36
CA MET A 1 79.86 29.54 37.29
C MET A 1 79.18 28.25 36.88
N ASN A 2 79.73 27.14 37.35
CA ASN A 2 79.21 26.25 38.41
C ASN A 2 78.40 25.11 37.77
N LYS A 3 79.08 24.06 37.30
CA LYS A 3 79.62 22.89 38.05
C LYS A 3 78.54 21.83 38.38
N VAL A 4 78.79 20.63 37.83
CA VAL A 4 78.80 19.31 38.52
C VAL A 4 77.41 18.69 38.76
N SER A 5 76.99 17.69 37.98
CA SER A 5 77.32 16.24 38.08
C SER A 5 76.82 15.59 39.36
N PHE A 6 75.90 14.62 39.26
CA PHE A 6 75.95 13.42 40.10
C PHE A 6 75.33 12.20 39.42
N ILE A 7 76.15 11.16 39.43
CA ILE A 7 75.93 9.74 39.16
C ILE A 7 75.06 9.10 40.26
N SER A 8 74.27 8.08 39.93
CA SER A 8 74.05 6.80 40.68
C SER A 8 72.70 6.21 40.22
N LEU A 9 72.67 5.14 39.41
CA LEU A 9 72.76 3.72 39.81
C LEU A 9 71.89 3.38 41.04
N ILE A 10 70.87 2.53 40.85
CA ILE A 10 70.54 1.40 41.73
C ILE A 10 69.53 0.49 41.01
N LEU A 11 69.93 -0.79 40.92
CA LEU A 11 69.14 -1.97 40.59
C LEU A 11 67.98 -2.15 41.59
N GLY A 12 66.84 -2.65 41.12
CA GLY A 12 65.76 -3.12 41.97
C GLY A 12 64.85 -4.09 41.24
N PHE A 13 65.30 -5.34 41.12
CA PHE A 13 64.49 -6.48 40.72
C PHE A 13 63.56 -6.84 41.89
N ALA A 14 62.24 -6.82 41.68
CA ALA A 14 61.28 -7.51 42.54
C ALA A 14 60.08 -7.98 41.70
N THR A 15 60.00 -9.29 41.54
CA THR A 15 58.92 -10.04 40.87
C THR A 15 57.75 -10.32 41.81
N LEU A 16 56.60 -10.58 41.19
CA LEU A 16 55.30 -11.07 41.71
C LEU A 16 54.40 -9.98 42.31
N THR A 17 53.27 -9.64 41.68
CA THR A 17 52.07 -10.48 41.71
C THR A 17 51.16 -10.31 40.48
N THR A 18 50.50 -11.42 40.14
CA THR A 18 49.50 -11.61 39.10
C THR A 18 48.22 -10.79 39.33
N ALA A 19 47.76 -10.09 38.29
CA ALA A 19 46.32 -9.85 38.09
C ALA A 19 46.05 -9.55 36.59
N CYS A 20 45.57 -10.56 35.87
CA CYS A 20 44.93 -10.38 34.57
C CYS A 20 43.71 -9.47 34.74
N LYS A 21 43.80 -8.21 34.31
CA LYS A 21 42.61 -7.40 34.07
C LYS A 21 42.05 -7.78 32.69
N SER A 22 41.02 -8.61 32.72
CA SER A 22 40.06 -8.74 31.64
C SER A 22 39.49 -7.36 31.32
N GLY A 23 39.93 -6.77 30.21
CA GLY A 23 39.29 -5.62 29.62
C GLY A 23 37.90 -6.02 29.15
N ILE A 24 36.89 -5.80 29.99
CA ILE A 24 35.50 -5.82 29.57
C ILE A 24 35.33 -4.63 28.63
N ASN A 25 35.47 -4.90 27.34
CA ASN A 25 34.97 -4.04 26.29
C ASN A 25 33.44 -4.10 26.37
N THR A 26 32.84 -3.24 27.19
CA THR A 26 31.41 -2.97 27.13
C THR A 26 31.16 -2.28 25.79
N GLN A 27 30.93 -3.09 24.75
CA GLN A 27 30.19 -2.64 23.58
C GLN A 27 28.90 -2.02 24.12
N SER A 28 28.77 -0.70 23.98
CA SER A 28 27.48 -0.05 24.11
C SER A 28 26.58 -0.68 23.05
N LYS A 29 25.75 -1.65 23.46
CA LYS A 29 24.57 -2.03 22.68
C LYS A 29 23.79 -0.73 22.50
N GLN A 30 23.89 -0.12 21.32
CA GLN A 30 22.89 0.84 20.89
C GLN A 30 21.56 0.12 21.07
N LYS A 31 20.76 0.54 22.06
CA LYS A 31 19.35 0.13 22.13
C LYS A 31 18.78 0.50 20.76
N ALA A 32 18.30 -0.50 20.03
CA ALA A 32 17.50 -0.22 18.84
C ALA A 32 16.43 0.81 19.25
N PRO A 33 16.16 1.83 18.42
CA PRO A 33 15.15 2.83 18.74
C PRO A 33 13.84 2.11 19.09
N VAL A 34 13.11 2.62 20.08
CA VAL A 34 11.89 1.98 20.63
C VAL A 34 10.90 1.57 19.51
N THR A 35 10.87 2.34 18.42
CA THR A 35 10.08 2.08 17.21
C THR A 35 10.50 0.81 16.44
N ASN A 36 11.78 0.46 16.39
CA ASN A 36 12.23 -0.80 15.77
C ASN A 36 11.70 -2.01 16.54
N ASN A 37 11.65 -1.95 17.88
CA ASN A 37 11.07 -3.04 18.68
C ASN A 37 9.54 -3.14 18.49
N LEU A 38 8.87 -2.00 18.29
CA LEU A 38 7.44 -1.96 18.03
C LEU A 38 7.09 -2.57 16.66
N LEU A 39 7.79 -2.20 15.58
CA LEU A 39 7.56 -2.77 14.25
C LEU A 39 7.78 -4.28 14.22
N GLU A 40 8.86 -4.79 14.81
CA GLU A 40 9.09 -6.24 14.88
C GLU A 40 7.98 -6.95 15.66
N THR A 41 7.46 -6.32 16.72
CA THR A 41 6.29 -6.83 17.45
C THR A 41 5.04 -6.90 16.56
N ARG A 42 4.81 -5.91 15.70
CA ARG A 42 3.68 -5.90 14.75
C ARG A 42 3.83 -6.91 13.63
N TYR A 43 5.03 -7.05 13.07
CA TYR A 43 5.31 -8.09 12.07
C TYR A 43 5.09 -9.49 12.64
N LYS A 44 5.51 -9.72 13.89
CA LYS A 44 5.23 -10.98 14.59
C LYS A 44 3.72 -11.22 14.77
N MET A 45 2.91 -10.19 14.99
CA MET A 45 1.45 -10.35 15.13
C MET A 45 0.74 -10.63 13.81
N LEU A 46 1.28 -10.16 12.68
CA LEU A 46 0.86 -10.64 11.36
C LEU A 46 1.22 -12.13 11.18
N LEU A 47 2.44 -12.52 11.52
CA LEU A 47 2.94 -13.90 11.37
C LEU A 47 2.15 -14.90 12.22
N ASP A 48 1.95 -14.58 13.50
CA ASP A 48 1.32 -15.46 14.48
C ASP A 48 -0.21 -15.51 14.35
N TYR A 49 -0.81 -14.69 13.47
CA TYR A 49 -2.26 -14.68 13.29
C TYR A 49 -2.76 -16.05 12.79
N PRO A 50 -3.68 -16.70 13.53
CA PRO A 50 -4.10 -18.06 13.22
C PRO A 50 -4.84 -18.11 11.89
N VAL A 51 -4.55 -19.16 11.12
CA VAL A 51 -5.20 -19.40 9.84
C VAL A 51 -6.70 -19.65 10.03
N ASP A 52 -7.51 -18.90 9.29
CA ASP A 52 -8.96 -19.09 9.20
C ASP A 52 -9.34 -19.21 7.71
N SER A 53 -9.79 -20.39 7.29
CA SER A 53 -10.12 -20.65 5.88
C SER A 53 -11.38 -19.93 5.41
N MET A 54 -12.18 -19.39 6.33
CA MET A 54 -13.45 -18.75 6.04
C MET A 54 -13.34 -17.22 6.01
N SER A 55 -12.32 -16.64 6.64
CA SER A 55 -12.21 -15.19 6.74
C SER A 55 -10.79 -14.65 6.92
N MET A 56 -10.52 -13.48 6.34
CA MET A 56 -9.27 -12.72 6.42
C MET A 56 -9.47 -11.50 7.31
N PRO A 57 -8.44 -11.03 8.06
CA PRO A 57 -8.53 -9.78 8.81
C PRO A 57 -8.60 -8.59 7.84
N ARG A 58 -9.49 -7.64 8.14
CA ARG A 58 -9.70 -6.43 7.31
C ARG A 58 -9.39 -5.15 8.06
N SER A 59 -10.01 -4.98 9.24
CA SER A 59 -9.80 -3.83 10.12
C SER A 59 -9.97 -4.24 11.57
N MET A 60 -9.77 -3.30 12.50
CA MET A 60 -10.02 -3.53 13.92
C MET A 60 -10.64 -2.31 14.58
N ASN A 61 -11.71 -2.52 15.34
CA ASN A 61 -12.16 -1.49 16.25
C ASN A 61 -11.32 -1.55 17.53
N ILE A 62 -10.39 -0.61 17.68
CA ILE A 62 -9.46 -0.58 18.82
C ILE A 62 -10.17 -0.34 20.17
N LYS A 63 -11.37 0.26 20.16
CA LYS A 63 -12.13 0.54 21.40
C LYS A 63 -12.80 -0.72 21.93
N THR A 64 -13.30 -1.59 21.05
CA THR A 64 -13.94 -2.85 21.44
C THR A 64 -12.99 -4.04 21.41
N ASN A 65 -11.77 -3.86 20.90
CA ASN A 65 -10.81 -4.92 20.59
C ASN A 65 -11.35 -5.98 19.61
N GLU A 66 -12.29 -5.60 18.74
CA GLU A 66 -12.89 -6.50 17.77
C GLU A 66 -12.15 -6.44 16.42
N ILE A 67 -11.61 -7.58 15.98
CA ILE A 67 -11.06 -7.72 14.63
C ILE A 67 -12.21 -7.99 13.67
N ARG A 68 -12.43 -7.08 12.73
CA ARG A 68 -13.35 -7.31 11.62
C ARG A 68 -12.70 -8.26 10.62
N LYS A 69 -13.35 -9.40 10.41
CA LYS A 69 -12.95 -10.39 9.41
C LYS A 69 -13.90 -10.40 8.23
N VAL A 70 -13.39 -10.72 7.05
CA VAL A 70 -14.16 -10.76 5.80
C VAL A 70 -13.90 -12.04 5.02
N PRO A 71 -14.90 -12.61 4.33
CA PRO A 71 -14.67 -13.74 3.44
C PRO A 71 -13.82 -13.33 2.24
N SER A 72 -13.24 -14.31 1.55
CA SER A 72 -12.42 -14.08 0.35
C SER A 72 -13.09 -13.23 -0.75
N ARG A 73 -14.43 -13.23 -0.83
CA ARG A 73 -15.17 -12.43 -1.82
C ARG A 73 -15.08 -10.93 -1.60
N ASP A 74 -14.72 -10.49 -0.39
CA ASP A 74 -14.47 -9.09 -0.08
C ASP A 74 -13.25 -8.58 -0.86
N TRP A 75 -13.28 -7.31 -1.24
CA TRP A 75 -12.23 -6.68 -2.05
C TRP A 75 -10.87 -6.62 -1.34
N THR A 76 -10.84 -6.66 0.00
CA THR A 76 -9.59 -6.58 0.77
C THR A 76 -8.90 -7.93 1.00
N SER A 77 -9.49 -9.04 0.55
CA SER A 77 -9.07 -10.38 0.97
C SER A 77 -7.66 -10.79 0.52
N GLY A 78 -7.16 -10.20 -0.56
CA GLY A 78 -5.82 -10.49 -1.08
C GLY A 78 -4.69 -9.85 -0.27
N PHE A 79 -4.96 -8.77 0.46
CA PHE A 79 -3.92 -7.95 1.09
C PHE A 79 -3.21 -8.68 2.23
N PHE A 80 -3.92 -9.45 3.06
CA PHE A 80 -3.29 -10.13 4.21
C PHE A 80 -2.20 -11.12 3.77
N ALA A 81 -2.50 -11.96 2.77
CA ALA A 81 -1.50 -12.86 2.18
C ALA A 81 -0.35 -12.06 1.55
N GLY A 82 -0.67 -10.95 0.88
CA GLY A 82 0.30 -10.02 0.33
C GLY A 82 1.27 -9.46 1.37
N ASN A 83 0.78 -9.05 2.54
CA ASN A 83 1.62 -8.54 3.63
C ASN A 83 2.66 -9.57 4.08
N LEU A 84 2.25 -10.83 4.22
CA LEU A 84 3.15 -11.92 4.60
C LEU A 84 4.22 -12.19 3.52
N TRP A 85 3.84 -12.19 2.23
CA TRP A 85 4.82 -12.32 1.14
C TRP A 85 5.81 -11.16 1.09
N GLN A 86 5.34 -9.93 1.32
CA GLN A 86 6.20 -8.76 1.36
C GLN A 86 7.15 -8.77 2.57
N LEU A 87 6.67 -9.22 3.74
CA LEU A 87 7.52 -9.44 4.91
C LEU A 87 8.59 -10.50 4.66
N TYR A 88 8.27 -11.58 3.96
CA TYR A 88 9.29 -12.53 3.51
C TYR A 88 10.36 -11.85 2.64
N LYS A 89 9.97 -11.04 1.66
CA LYS A 89 10.94 -10.29 0.82
C LYS A 89 11.76 -9.26 1.63
N LEU A 90 11.19 -8.68 2.68
CA LEU A 90 11.87 -7.72 3.53
C LEU A 90 12.88 -8.38 4.47
N LYS A 91 12.53 -9.54 5.03
CA LYS A 91 13.20 -10.17 6.18
C LYS A 91 13.97 -11.45 5.85
N GLY A 92 13.59 -12.16 4.78
CA GLY A 92 14.17 -13.45 4.40
C GLY A 92 13.74 -14.63 5.28
N ASP A 93 12.85 -14.42 6.24
CA ASP A 93 12.41 -15.43 7.20
C ASP A 93 11.31 -16.34 6.61
N SER A 94 11.61 -17.64 6.50
CA SER A 94 10.75 -18.64 5.86
C SER A 94 9.40 -18.81 6.56
N GLN A 95 9.26 -18.46 7.84
CA GLN A 95 7.98 -18.56 8.54
C GLN A 95 6.92 -17.66 7.87
N TYR A 96 7.29 -16.47 7.41
CA TYR A 96 6.38 -15.59 6.66
C TYR A 96 5.96 -16.21 5.34
N LYS A 97 6.90 -16.84 4.62
CA LYS A 97 6.61 -17.54 3.36
C LYS A 97 5.63 -18.68 3.57
N GLU A 98 5.86 -19.54 4.56
CA GLU A 98 4.99 -20.67 4.89
C GLU A 98 3.58 -20.20 5.26
N GLN A 99 3.48 -19.13 6.06
CA GLN A 99 2.20 -18.56 6.43
C GLN A 99 1.50 -17.91 5.22
N ALA A 100 2.24 -17.19 4.37
CA ALA A 100 1.70 -16.57 3.16
C ALA A 100 1.12 -17.61 2.19
N GLN A 101 1.78 -18.77 2.02
CA GLN A 101 1.29 -19.86 1.18
C GLN A 101 -0.09 -20.38 1.63
N LYS A 102 -0.30 -20.54 2.95
CA LYS A 102 -1.59 -20.98 3.52
C LYS A 102 -2.70 -19.98 3.20
N TRP A 103 -2.45 -18.69 3.44
CA TRP A 103 -3.45 -17.63 3.21
C TRP A 103 -3.73 -17.38 1.72
N THR A 104 -2.71 -17.48 0.86
CA THR A 104 -2.84 -17.27 -0.59
C THR A 104 -3.86 -18.23 -1.20
N ALA A 105 -3.86 -19.48 -0.75
CA ALA A 105 -4.75 -20.51 -1.29
C ALA A 105 -6.24 -20.14 -1.19
N PHE A 106 -6.66 -19.39 -0.16
CA PHE A 106 -8.06 -19.00 0.04
C PHE A 106 -8.56 -17.96 -0.97
N SER A 107 -7.65 -17.22 -1.61
CA SER A 107 -7.99 -16.26 -2.66
C SER A 107 -8.14 -16.91 -4.04
N LYS A 108 -7.82 -18.21 -4.20
CA LYS A 108 -7.82 -18.90 -5.50
C LYS A 108 -9.17 -18.80 -6.22
N LYS A 109 -10.28 -19.00 -5.49
CA LYS A 109 -11.63 -18.97 -6.05
C LYS A 109 -12.04 -17.57 -6.53
N GLU A 110 -11.37 -16.51 -6.08
CA GLU A 110 -11.65 -15.15 -6.52
C GLU A 110 -11.19 -14.87 -7.96
N SER A 111 -10.34 -15.74 -8.52
CA SER A 111 -10.05 -15.72 -9.97
C SER A 111 -11.27 -15.98 -10.85
N LEU A 112 -12.37 -16.48 -10.27
CA LEU A 112 -13.66 -16.72 -10.93
C LEU A 112 -14.74 -15.70 -10.52
N ASN A 113 -14.41 -14.69 -9.72
CA ASN A 113 -15.38 -13.71 -9.23
C ASN A 113 -15.68 -12.63 -10.28
N SER A 114 -16.67 -12.88 -11.15
CA SER A 114 -17.05 -11.97 -12.23
C SER A 114 -17.88 -10.75 -11.79
N ASN A 115 -18.22 -10.62 -10.49
CA ASN A 115 -19.18 -9.63 -10.01
C ASN A 115 -18.54 -8.32 -9.48
N SER A 116 -17.21 -8.22 -9.51
CA SER A 116 -16.46 -7.07 -8.98
C SER A 116 -15.19 -6.86 -9.82
N HIS A 117 -14.77 -5.60 -9.96
CA HIS A 117 -13.49 -5.29 -10.61
C HIS A 117 -12.27 -5.59 -9.73
N ASP A 118 -12.48 -5.80 -8.42
CA ASP A 118 -11.43 -6.01 -7.41
C ASP A 118 -10.75 -7.39 -7.52
N VAL A 119 -10.92 -8.09 -8.64
CA VAL A 119 -10.17 -9.33 -8.92
C VAL A 119 -8.67 -9.06 -8.88
N GLY A 120 -8.22 -7.87 -9.28
CA GLY A 120 -6.82 -7.46 -9.16
C GLY A 120 -6.36 -7.42 -7.71
N PHE A 121 -7.07 -6.74 -6.82
CA PHE A 121 -6.73 -6.74 -5.39
C PHE A 121 -6.80 -8.12 -4.75
N LYS A 122 -7.83 -8.91 -5.05
CA LYS A 122 -8.00 -10.25 -4.46
C LYS A 122 -6.92 -11.23 -4.93
N VAL A 123 -6.67 -11.27 -6.24
CA VAL A 123 -5.80 -12.27 -6.87
C VAL A 123 -4.37 -11.77 -6.97
N TYR A 124 -4.14 -10.58 -7.51
CA TYR A 124 -2.78 -10.14 -7.80
C TYR A 124 -2.00 -9.71 -6.56
N CYS A 125 -2.65 -9.10 -5.55
CA CYS A 125 -1.98 -8.82 -4.27
C CYS A 125 -1.66 -10.09 -3.46
N SER A 126 -2.23 -11.24 -3.81
CA SER A 126 -1.94 -12.55 -3.18
C SER A 126 -1.06 -13.43 -4.09
N PHE A 127 -1.62 -13.98 -5.16
CA PHE A 127 -0.92 -14.84 -6.11
C PHE A 127 0.17 -14.11 -6.90
N GLY A 128 -0.01 -12.82 -7.20
CA GLY A 128 1.03 -12.02 -7.86
C GLY A 128 2.26 -11.83 -6.97
N GLU A 129 2.06 -11.57 -5.67
CA GLU A 129 3.16 -11.54 -4.69
C GLU A 129 3.81 -12.93 -4.52
N ALA A 130 3.02 -13.99 -4.50
CA ALA A 130 3.52 -15.36 -4.47
C ALA A 130 4.40 -15.68 -5.69
N LEU A 131 3.99 -15.29 -6.91
CA LEU A 131 4.73 -15.53 -8.14
C LEU A 131 6.07 -14.77 -8.18
N LYS A 132 6.13 -13.56 -7.59
CA LYS A 132 7.38 -12.79 -7.45
C LYS A 132 8.42 -13.51 -6.57
N VAL A 133 7.99 -14.46 -5.73
CA VAL A 133 8.85 -15.23 -4.83
C VAL A 133 9.09 -16.66 -5.33
N GLU A 134 8.05 -17.29 -5.88
CA GLU A 134 8.09 -18.67 -6.37
C GLU A 134 7.54 -18.75 -7.79
N ASN A 135 8.38 -19.14 -8.74
CA ASN A 135 7.99 -19.29 -10.14
C ASN A 135 7.16 -20.57 -10.38
N LYS A 136 5.93 -20.62 -9.86
CA LYS A 136 5.01 -21.77 -9.97
C LYS A 136 3.96 -21.56 -11.06
N LYS A 137 3.84 -22.53 -11.96
CA LYS A 137 2.81 -22.55 -13.02
C LYS A 137 1.38 -22.50 -12.50
N GLU A 138 1.13 -23.01 -11.29
CA GLU A 138 -0.19 -22.87 -10.65
C GLU A 138 -0.53 -21.40 -10.37
N TYR A 139 0.43 -20.59 -9.90
CA TYR A 139 0.18 -19.17 -9.62
C TYR A 139 -0.04 -18.38 -10.90
N GLU A 140 0.76 -18.66 -11.94
CA GLU A 140 0.54 -18.09 -13.28
C GLU A 140 -0.88 -18.38 -13.79
N ALA A 141 -1.35 -19.63 -13.66
CA ALA A 141 -2.68 -20.02 -14.13
C ALA A 141 -3.81 -19.28 -13.39
N VAL A 142 -3.68 -19.07 -12.07
CA VAL A 142 -4.68 -18.31 -11.29
C VAL A 142 -4.68 -16.83 -11.68
N ILE A 143 -3.52 -16.23 -11.92
CA ILE A 143 -3.38 -14.83 -12.37
C ILE A 143 -4.03 -14.65 -13.75
N ILE A 144 -3.69 -15.52 -14.71
CA ILE A 144 -4.30 -15.48 -16.06
C ILE A 144 -5.82 -15.68 -15.96
N LYS A 145 -6.28 -16.63 -15.13
CA LYS A 145 -7.73 -16.84 -14.96
C LYS A 145 -8.44 -15.63 -14.37
N GLY A 146 -7.84 -14.97 -13.38
CA GLY A 146 -8.35 -13.73 -12.82
C GLY A 146 -8.46 -12.63 -13.87
N ALA A 147 -7.46 -12.49 -14.75
CA ALA A 147 -7.47 -11.52 -15.83
C ALA A 147 -8.57 -11.79 -16.88
N GLU A 148 -8.78 -13.07 -17.25
CA GLU A 148 -9.91 -13.47 -18.09
C GLU A 148 -11.24 -13.03 -17.48
N THR A 149 -11.45 -13.34 -16.21
CA THR A 149 -12.66 -12.99 -15.47
C THR A 149 -12.85 -11.48 -15.40
N LEU A 150 -11.80 -10.72 -15.07
CA LEU A 150 -11.86 -9.27 -15.00
C LEU A 150 -12.20 -8.64 -16.37
N CYS A 151 -11.64 -9.17 -17.47
CA CYS A 151 -11.97 -8.71 -18.82
C CYS A 151 -13.44 -8.93 -19.21
N THR A 152 -14.18 -9.86 -18.58
CA THR A 152 -15.62 -10.03 -18.85
C THR A 152 -16.45 -8.81 -18.42
N ARG A 153 -15.90 -7.97 -17.53
CA ARG A 153 -16.53 -6.74 -17.05
C ARG A 153 -16.24 -5.53 -17.94
N PHE A 154 -15.42 -5.69 -18.98
CA PHE A 154 -15.10 -4.62 -19.93
C PHE A 154 -16.27 -4.38 -20.89
N ASN A 155 -16.57 -3.11 -21.15
CA ASN A 155 -17.54 -2.70 -22.16
C ASN A 155 -16.84 -1.86 -23.24
N GLU A 156 -16.89 -2.32 -24.49
CA GLU A 156 -16.19 -1.68 -25.61
C GLU A 156 -16.67 -0.26 -25.92
N LYS A 157 -17.97 0.02 -25.75
CA LYS A 157 -18.56 1.34 -26.02
C LYS A 157 -18.15 2.37 -24.97
N VAL A 158 -18.15 1.97 -23.71
CA VAL A 158 -17.62 2.81 -22.62
C VAL A 158 -16.10 2.90 -22.72
N GLY A 159 -15.43 1.83 -23.12
CA GLY A 159 -13.98 1.73 -23.10
C GLY A 159 -13.41 1.53 -21.70
N SER A 160 -14.20 0.99 -20.76
CA SER A 160 -13.78 0.75 -19.37
C SER A 160 -14.34 -0.56 -18.82
N ILE A 161 -13.78 -0.94 -17.68
CA ILE A 161 -14.19 -2.09 -16.87
C ILE A 161 -15.21 -1.58 -15.85
N ARG A 162 -16.35 -2.25 -15.73
CA ARG A 162 -17.39 -1.88 -14.76
C ARG A 162 -16.94 -2.20 -13.34
N SER A 163 -17.00 -1.25 -12.43
CA SER A 163 -16.50 -1.43 -11.06
C SER A 163 -17.37 -2.38 -10.22
N TRP A 164 -18.69 -2.19 -10.22
CA TRP A 164 -19.65 -3.03 -9.47
C TRP A 164 -21.02 -3.11 -10.14
N ASP A 165 -21.88 -3.99 -9.59
CA ASP A 165 -23.22 -4.26 -10.11
C ASP A 165 -24.36 -3.86 -9.16
N PHE A 166 -24.07 -3.34 -7.96
CA PHE A 166 -25.08 -2.85 -7.01
C PHE A 166 -25.56 -1.43 -7.33
N ASN A 167 -26.67 -1.02 -6.70
CA ASN A 167 -27.33 0.29 -6.85
C ASN A 167 -27.54 0.72 -8.31
N LYS A 168 -28.18 -0.14 -9.10
CA LYS A 168 -28.42 0.08 -10.54
C LYS A 168 -29.39 1.23 -10.82
N GLU A 169 -30.17 1.61 -9.83
CA GLU A 169 -31.01 2.81 -9.82
C GLU A 169 -30.19 4.10 -9.73
N ILE A 170 -28.97 4.03 -9.18
CA ILE A 170 -28.04 5.14 -9.10
C ILE A 170 -27.07 5.10 -10.29
N TRP A 171 -26.46 3.96 -10.60
CA TRP A 171 -25.41 3.87 -11.62
C TRP A 171 -25.71 2.85 -12.71
N ASP A 172 -25.60 3.28 -13.97
CA ASP A 172 -25.78 2.39 -15.11
C ASP A 172 -24.48 1.60 -15.37
N PHE A 173 -23.35 2.30 -15.35
CA PHE A 173 -22.01 1.75 -15.56
C PHE A 173 -20.99 2.57 -14.74
N PRO A 174 -20.85 2.28 -13.44
CA PRO A 174 -19.90 2.98 -12.58
C PRO A 174 -18.48 2.50 -12.84
N VAL A 175 -17.55 3.45 -12.94
CA VAL A 175 -16.11 3.26 -12.98
C VAL A 175 -15.48 4.10 -11.87
N ILE A 176 -14.68 3.48 -11.01
CA ILE A 176 -13.99 4.16 -9.91
C ILE A 176 -12.49 4.29 -10.15
N ILE A 177 -11.86 5.29 -9.53
CA ILE A 177 -10.41 5.51 -9.67
C ILE A 177 -9.58 4.31 -9.19
N ASP A 178 -10.04 3.58 -8.17
CA ASP A 178 -9.44 2.36 -7.62
C ASP A 178 -9.32 1.26 -8.68
N ASN A 179 -10.17 1.30 -9.72
CA ASN A 179 -10.13 0.33 -10.80
C ASN A 179 -8.79 0.41 -11.57
N MET A 180 -8.10 1.54 -11.53
CA MET A 180 -6.73 1.67 -12.07
C MET A 180 -5.75 0.69 -11.43
N MET A 181 -5.91 0.41 -10.13
CA MET A 181 -5.03 -0.50 -9.40
C MET A 181 -5.18 -1.95 -9.87
N ASN A 182 -6.39 -2.31 -10.32
CA ASN A 182 -6.71 -3.64 -10.78
C ASN A 182 -6.18 -3.94 -12.20
N LEU A 183 -5.66 -2.94 -12.91
CA LEU A 183 -5.12 -3.13 -14.25
C LEU A 183 -3.75 -3.84 -14.25
N GLU A 184 -3.03 -3.84 -13.13
CA GLU A 184 -1.74 -4.54 -13.02
C GLU A 184 -1.90 -6.05 -13.28
N LEU A 185 -3.00 -6.64 -12.79
CA LEU A 185 -3.38 -8.02 -13.09
C LEU A 185 -3.45 -8.28 -14.60
N LEU A 186 -4.05 -7.36 -15.36
CA LEU A 186 -4.22 -7.51 -16.81
C LEU A 186 -2.89 -7.36 -17.56
N PHE A 187 -2.08 -6.37 -17.17
CA PHE A 187 -0.76 -6.18 -17.76
C PHE A 187 0.14 -7.41 -17.54
N GLU A 188 0.12 -7.98 -16.35
CA GLU A 188 0.94 -9.14 -16.00
C GLU A 188 0.42 -10.42 -16.63
N ALA A 189 -0.89 -10.62 -16.69
CA ALA A 189 -1.47 -11.74 -17.45
C ALA A 189 -1.09 -11.70 -18.93
N SER A 190 -1.00 -10.50 -19.54
CA SER A 190 -0.53 -10.35 -20.92
C SER A 190 0.93 -10.79 -21.08
N LYS A 191 1.81 -10.40 -20.14
CA LYS A 191 3.22 -10.84 -20.14
C LYS A 191 3.36 -12.35 -19.94
N LEU A 192 2.59 -12.94 -19.03
CA LEU A 192 2.66 -14.36 -18.71
C LEU A 192 2.12 -15.26 -19.83
N SER A 193 1.03 -14.85 -20.46
CA SER A 193 0.35 -15.66 -21.50
C SER A 193 0.80 -15.35 -22.93
N GLY A 194 1.42 -14.19 -23.16
CA GLY A 194 1.66 -13.65 -24.50
C GLY A 194 0.39 -13.11 -25.19
N ASN A 195 -0.78 -13.15 -24.55
CA ASN A 195 -2.03 -12.66 -25.13
C ASN A 195 -2.14 -11.13 -24.97
N PRO A 196 -2.15 -10.34 -26.06
CA PRO A 196 -2.17 -8.88 -25.97
C PRO A 196 -3.52 -8.32 -25.48
N LYS A 197 -4.62 -9.10 -25.57
CA LYS A 197 -5.97 -8.65 -25.23
C LYS A 197 -6.06 -8.03 -23.83
N TYR A 198 -5.39 -8.62 -22.83
CA TYR A 198 -5.44 -8.11 -21.46
C TYR A 198 -4.80 -6.72 -21.36
N ARG A 199 -3.63 -6.53 -21.99
CA ARG A 199 -2.94 -5.24 -22.08
C ARG A 199 -3.79 -4.21 -22.81
N ASP A 200 -4.42 -4.58 -23.91
CA ASP A 200 -5.23 -3.65 -24.72
C ASP A 200 -6.46 -3.17 -23.95
N VAL A 201 -7.14 -4.06 -23.21
CA VAL A 201 -8.24 -3.71 -22.30
C VAL A 201 -7.76 -2.77 -21.19
N ALA A 202 -6.61 -3.06 -20.59
CA ALA A 202 -6.03 -2.20 -19.54
C ALA A 202 -5.72 -0.79 -20.06
N ILE A 203 -5.10 -0.69 -21.24
CA ILE A 203 -4.81 0.60 -21.89
C ILE A 203 -6.09 1.36 -22.22
N LYS A 204 -7.10 0.68 -22.77
CA LYS A 204 -8.38 1.33 -23.10
C LYS A 204 -9.07 1.86 -21.84
N HIS A 205 -9.08 1.09 -20.76
CA HIS A 205 -9.56 1.53 -19.46
C HIS A 205 -8.80 2.77 -18.96
N ALA A 206 -7.46 2.70 -18.90
CA ALA A 206 -6.63 3.79 -18.40
C ALA A 206 -6.83 5.09 -19.20
N ASN A 207 -6.95 4.99 -20.53
CA ASN A 207 -7.25 6.14 -21.40
C ASN A 207 -8.63 6.75 -21.13
N THR A 208 -9.66 5.92 -20.91
CA THR A 208 -11.00 6.41 -20.58
C THR A 208 -11.01 7.08 -19.20
N THR A 209 -10.31 6.52 -18.22
CA THR A 209 -10.15 7.11 -16.89
C THR A 209 -9.39 8.45 -16.97
N LEU A 210 -8.28 8.51 -17.71
CA LEU A 210 -7.51 9.73 -17.93
C LEU A 210 -8.37 10.87 -18.49
N LYS A 211 -9.26 10.55 -19.44
CA LYS A 211 -10.14 11.53 -20.08
C LYS A 211 -11.18 12.13 -19.12
N ASN A 212 -11.74 11.34 -18.22
CA ASN A 212 -13.00 11.69 -17.54
C ASN A 212 -12.89 11.88 -16.03
N GLN A 213 -11.94 11.21 -15.37
CA GLN A 213 -11.86 11.05 -13.92
C GLN A 213 -11.27 12.27 -13.19
N PHE A 214 -10.63 13.19 -13.91
CA PHE A 214 -9.89 14.31 -13.32
C PHE A 214 -10.64 15.64 -13.43
N ARG A 215 -10.47 16.47 -12.40
CA ARG A 215 -10.90 17.87 -12.36
C ARG A 215 -9.80 18.78 -12.92
N ALA A 216 -10.13 20.04 -13.14
CA ALA A 216 -9.18 21.03 -13.68
C ALA A 216 -7.96 21.27 -12.78
N ASP A 217 -8.09 21.05 -11.47
CA ASP A 217 -7.01 21.17 -10.49
C ASP A 217 -6.16 19.89 -10.34
N ASN A 218 -6.41 18.87 -11.16
CA ASN A 218 -5.80 17.53 -11.14
C ASN A 218 -6.15 16.66 -9.93
N SER A 219 -7.12 17.07 -9.10
CA SER A 219 -7.80 16.13 -8.21
C SER A 219 -8.70 15.17 -9.01
N CYS A 220 -8.90 13.95 -8.53
CA CYS A 220 -9.79 12.99 -9.17
C CYS A 220 -11.16 12.93 -8.49
N TYR A 221 -12.21 12.71 -9.28
CA TYR A 221 -13.48 12.18 -8.79
C TYR A 221 -13.28 10.74 -8.31
N HIS A 222 -14.14 10.29 -7.42
CA HIS A 222 -14.17 8.88 -7.03
C HIS A 222 -14.86 8.05 -8.11
N VAL A 223 -16.09 8.38 -8.50
CA VAL A 223 -16.91 7.59 -9.42
C VAL A 223 -17.27 8.40 -10.67
N ILE A 224 -17.09 7.81 -11.85
CA ILE A 224 -17.69 8.29 -13.10
C ILE A 224 -18.67 7.24 -13.57
N ASP A 225 -19.91 7.65 -13.83
CA ASP A 225 -20.94 6.78 -14.37
C ASP A 225 -21.17 7.07 -15.85
N TYR A 226 -21.30 6.01 -16.64
CA TYR A 226 -21.41 6.09 -18.09
C TYR A 226 -22.72 5.50 -18.58
N ALA A 227 -23.22 6.00 -19.71
CA ALA A 227 -24.30 5.36 -20.45
C ALA A 227 -23.73 4.16 -21.24
N PRO A 228 -24.06 2.90 -20.91
CA PRO A 228 -23.41 1.73 -21.49
C PRO A 228 -23.64 1.56 -23.00
N LYS A 229 -24.70 2.18 -23.54
CA LYS A 229 -25.03 2.12 -24.98
C LYS A 229 -24.24 3.11 -25.84
N THR A 230 -23.67 4.16 -25.25
CA THR A 230 -23.01 5.25 -26.00
C THR A 230 -21.61 5.57 -25.50
N GLY A 231 -21.27 5.21 -24.26
CA GLY A 231 -20.00 5.59 -23.62
C GLY A 231 -19.96 7.02 -23.09
N ASN A 232 -21.07 7.77 -23.15
CA ASN A 232 -21.12 9.14 -22.65
C ASN A 232 -21.13 9.16 -21.10
N VAL A 233 -20.42 10.11 -20.51
CA VAL A 233 -20.48 10.38 -19.07
C VAL A 233 -21.88 10.87 -18.72
N ARG A 234 -22.51 10.23 -17.72
CA ARG A 234 -23.80 10.62 -17.16
C ARG A 234 -23.64 11.51 -15.94
N LYS A 235 -22.73 11.14 -15.03
CA LYS A 235 -22.47 11.85 -13.78
C LYS A 235 -21.08 11.57 -13.24
N LYS A 236 -20.61 12.49 -12.41
CA LYS A 236 -19.36 12.39 -11.64
C LYS A 236 -19.73 12.53 -10.17
N THR A 237 -19.40 11.54 -9.35
CA THR A 237 -19.94 11.40 -7.99
C THR A 237 -18.95 10.70 -7.07
N THR A 238 -19.36 10.43 -5.84
CA THR A 238 -18.58 9.68 -4.86
C THR A 238 -19.41 8.60 -4.16
N LEU A 239 -18.72 7.54 -3.73
CA LEU A 239 -19.28 6.51 -2.83
C LEU A 239 -18.73 6.63 -1.40
N GLN A 240 -17.47 7.06 -1.26
CA GLN A 240 -16.74 7.08 0.01
C GLN A 240 -16.24 8.45 0.43
N GLY A 241 -16.20 9.42 -0.47
CA GLY A 241 -15.81 10.81 -0.19
C GLY A 241 -16.92 11.57 0.54
N TYR A 242 -16.59 12.76 1.03
CA TYR A 242 -17.55 13.61 1.76
C TYR A 242 -18.75 14.03 0.90
N ASN A 243 -18.53 14.43 -0.35
CA ASN A 243 -19.58 14.66 -1.35
C ASN A 243 -18.99 14.64 -2.78
N ASP A 244 -19.81 14.86 -3.81
CA ASP A 244 -19.38 14.77 -5.21
C ASP A 244 -18.29 15.81 -5.59
N ASP A 245 -18.29 16.96 -4.91
CA ASP A 245 -17.32 18.05 -5.09
C ASP A 245 -16.12 17.96 -4.13
N SER A 246 -16.13 16.98 -3.23
CA SER A 246 -15.06 16.73 -2.27
C SER A 246 -13.89 15.99 -2.91
N VAL A 247 -12.79 15.86 -2.15
CA VAL A 247 -11.56 15.25 -2.64
C VAL A 247 -11.11 14.19 -1.66
N TRP A 248 -11.68 13.00 -1.82
CA TRP A 248 -11.32 11.81 -1.06
C TRP A 248 -9.83 11.48 -1.25
N ALA A 249 -9.09 11.42 -0.14
CA ALA A 249 -7.63 11.40 -0.14
C ALA A 249 -7.07 10.11 -0.76
N ARG A 250 -7.64 8.95 -0.40
CA ARG A 250 -7.18 7.65 -0.92
C ARG A 250 -7.40 7.50 -2.43
N GLY A 251 -8.46 8.09 -2.97
CA GLY A 251 -8.67 8.15 -4.42
C GLY A 251 -7.53 8.86 -5.16
N GLN A 252 -6.94 9.90 -4.53
CA GLN A 252 -5.77 10.58 -5.10
C GLN A 252 -4.53 9.69 -5.08
N GLY A 253 -4.36 8.90 -4.00
CA GLY A 253 -3.34 7.86 -3.91
C GLY A 253 -3.48 6.83 -5.03
N TRP A 254 -4.70 6.31 -5.26
CA TRP A 254 -4.98 5.38 -6.36
C TRP A 254 -4.69 5.97 -7.73
N ALA A 255 -5.00 7.25 -7.95
CA ALA A 255 -4.67 7.92 -9.20
C ALA A 255 -3.15 7.97 -9.42
N VAL A 256 -2.38 8.46 -8.46
CA VAL A 256 -0.91 8.57 -8.59
C VAL A 256 -0.29 7.20 -8.79
N TYR A 257 -0.65 6.22 -7.96
CA TYR A 257 -0.15 4.87 -8.08
C TYR A 257 -0.55 4.24 -9.43
N GLY A 258 -1.84 4.22 -9.74
CA GLY A 258 -2.38 3.54 -10.90
C GLY A 258 -1.87 4.08 -12.24
N PHE A 259 -1.69 5.39 -12.36
CA PHE A 259 -1.10 5.99 -13.56
C PHE A 259 0.42 5.81 -13.63
N THR A 260 1.13 5.83 -12.49
CA THR A 260 2.55 5.47 -12.44
C THR A 260 2.78 4.01 -12.86
N MET A 261 1.95 3.10 -12.34
CA MET A 261 1.95 1.68 -12.71
C MET A 261 1.59 1.50 -14.19
N SER A 262 0.59 2.21 -14.70
CA SER A 262 0.26 2.14 -16.13
C SER A 262 1.43 2.60 -17.01
N TYR A 263 2.12 3.67 -16.63
CA TYR A 263 3.34 4.13 -17.31
C TYR A 263 4.45 3.07 -17.27
N ARG A 264 4.62 2.33 -16.16
CA ARG A 264 5.58 1.21 -16.09
C ARG A 264 5.42 0.25 -17.27
N TYR A 265 4.19 -0.13 -17.59
CA TYR A 265 3.88 -1.13 -18.63
C TYR A 265 3.78 -0.57 -20.04
N THR A 266 3.37 0.70 -20.21
CA THR A 266 3.07 1.25 -21.54
C THR A 266 4.12 2.22 -22.04
N LYS A 267 4.88 2.85 -21.12
CA LYS A 267 5.74 4.01 -21.39
C LYS A 267 5.00 5.18 -22.04
N ASP A 268 3.68 5.25 -21.87
CA ASP A 268 2.87 6.35 -22.41
C ASP A 268 3.04 7.62 -21.56
N PRO A 269 3.68 8.68 -22.10
CA PRO A 269 3.98 9.89 -21.33
C PRO A 269 2.72 10.60 -20.80
N ALA A 270 1.54 10.36 -21.37
CA ALA A 270 0.29 10.94 -20.86
C ALA A 270 -0.04 10.43 -19.44
N TYR A 271 0.24 9.15 -19.16
CA TYR A 271 0.04 8.57 -17.83
C TYR A 271 1.03 9.12 -16.82
N LEU A 272 2.30 9.26 -17.20
CA LEU A 272 3.32 9.86 -16.34
C LEU A 272 2.94 11.30 -15.97
N LYS A 273 2.55 12.10 -16.97
CA LYS A 273 2.14 13.50 -16.77
C LYS A 273 0.96 13.62 -15.81
N GLN A 274 -0.04 12.74 -15.91
CA GLN A 274 -1.18 12.76 -15.00
C GLN A 274 -0.78 12.36 -13.58
N ALA A 275 0.08 11.34 -13.42
CA ALA A 275 0.60 10.94 -12.11
C ALA A 275 1.36 12.10 -11.44
N GLU A 276 2.24 12.79 -12.17
CA GLU A 276 2.97 13.96 -11.66
C GLU A 276 2.03 15.12 -11.27
N ALA A 277 0.99 15.37 -12.06
CA ALA A 277 0.03 16.45 -11.81
C ALA A 277 -0.83 16.19 -10.56
N THR A 278 -1.34 14.97 -10.39
CA THR A 278 -2.12 14.59 -9.20
C THR A 278 -1.23 14.46 -7.96
N ALA A 279 0.01 13.99 -8.10
CA ALA A 279 1.00 13.98 -7.02
C ALA A 279 1.28 15.41 -6.53
N LYS A 280 1.49 16.35 -7.47
CA LYS A 280 1.66 17.77 -7.14
C LYS A 280 0.45 18.32 -6.38
N PHE A 281 -0.77 18.06 -6.87
CA PHE A 281 -2.01 18.47 -6.19
C PHE A 281 -2.03 17.97 -4.73
N PHE A 282 -1.74 16.69 -4.50
CA PHE A 282 -1.74 16.10 -3.16
C PHE A 282 -0.70 16.74 -2.25
N MET A 283 0.55 16.82 -2.72
CA MET A 283 1.69 17.31 -1.94
C MET A 283 1.60 18.79 -1.58
N THR A 284 0.90 19.59 -2.39
CA THR A 284 0.75 21.03 -2.17
C THR A 284 -0.66 21.41 -1.72
N ASN A 285 -1.49 20.43 -1.31
CA ASN A 285 -2.84 20.73 -0.85
C ASN A 285 -2.77 21.52 0.46
N LYS A 286 -3.45 22.67 0.52
CA LYS A 286 -3.44 23.56 1.70
C LYS A 286 -3.95 22.92 2.99
N ASN A 287 -4.78 21.88 2.88
CA ASN A 287 -5.36 21.17 4.01
C ASN A 287 -4.52 19.94 4.42
N LEU A 288 -3.38 19.69 3.78
CA LEU A 288 -2.45 18.64 4.16
C LEU A 288 -1.71 19.06 5.44
N PRO A 289 -1.79 18.29 6.54
CA PRO A 289 -1.07 18.66 7.75
C PRO A 289 0.44 18.51 7.67
N GLU A 290 1.13 19.09 8.65
CA GLU A 290 2.58 19.20 8.67
C GLU A 290 3.30 17.85 8.64
N ASP A 291 2.75 16.81 9.26
CA ASP A 291 3.31 15.43 9.21
C ASP A 291 3.12 14.75 7.84
N GLY A 292 2.40 15.36 6.91
CA GLY A 292 2.14 14.85 5.56
C GLY A 292 1.09 13.73 5.48
N ILE A 293 0.61 13.20 6.60
CA ILE A 293 -0.50 12.23 6.59
C ILE A 293 -1.76 13.03 6.24
N PRO A 294 -2.59 12.65 5.25
CA PRO A 294 -3.77 13.44 4.89
C PRO A 294 -4.92 13.20 5.86
N TYR A 295 -5.87 14.14 5.90
CA TYR A 295 -7.23 13.83 6.32
C TYR A 295 -7.87 12.86 5.32
N TRP A 296 -8.89 12.12 5.73
CA TRP A 296 -9.57 11.16 4.86
C TRP A 296 -10.19 11.81 3.59
N ASP A 297 -10.61 13.06 3.68
CA ASP A 297 -11.04 13.91 2.56
C ASP A 297 -10.44 15.31 2.72
N PHE A 298 -9.85 15.86 1.67
CA PHE A 298 -9.22 17.18 1.69
C PHE A 298 -10.21 18.34 1.82
N LYS A 299 -11.52 18.10 1.70
CA LYS A 299 -12.58 19.12 1.84
C LYS A 299 -13.56 18.82 2.98
N ASP A 300 -13.21 17.93 3.92
CA ASP A 300 -14.05 17.73 5.11
C ASP A 300 -14.16 19.04 5.92
N PRO A 301 -15.39 19.51 6.24
CA PRO A 301 -15.60 20.76 6.97
C PRO A 301 -15.15 20.71 8.43
N SER A 302 -14.92 19.52 8.98
CA SER A 302 -14.44 19.34 10.36
C SER A 302 -12.93 19.52 10.50
N ILE A 303 -12.18 19.69 9.40
CA ILE A 303 -10.74 20.01 9.44
C ILE A 303 -10.51 21.27 10.31
N PRO A 304 -9.59 21.22 11.30
CA PRO A 304 -8.52 20.23 11.49
C PRO A 304 -8.85 18.99 12.37
N ASN A 305 -10.10 18.82 12.80
CA ASN A 305 -10.55 17.72 13.66
C ASN A 305 -11.07 16.47 12.90
N ALA A 306 -11.08 16.50 11.56
CA ALA A 306 -11.43 15.34 10.74
C ALA A 306 -10.46 14.16 11.01
N PRO A 307 -10.90 12.90 10.86
CA PRO A 307 -9.99 11.78 11.01
C PRO A 307 -8.96 11.73 9.88
N ARG A 308 -7.84 11.07 10.16
CA ARG A 308 -6.73 10.89 9.22
C ARG A 308 -7.02 9.68 8.32
N ASP A 309 -6.24 9.56 7.26
CA ASP A 309 -6.20 8.34 6.48
C ASP A 309 -4.76 7.92 6.14
N VAL A 310 -4.18 7.11 7.03
CA VAL A 310 -2.85 6.51 6.83
C VAL A 310 -2.80 5.63 5.59
N SER A 311 -3.89 4.93 5.25
CA SER A 311 -3.94 4.14 4.02
C SER A 311 -3.72 5.00 2.76
N ALA A 312 -4.31 6.19 2.69
CA ALA A 312 -4.04 7.14 1.59
C ALA A 312 -2.57 7.56 1.54
N ALA A 313 -1.95 7.82 2.69
CA ALA A 313 -0.53 8.16 2.77
C ALA A 313 0.36 7.02 2.27
N MET A 314 0.08 5.77 2.64
CA MET A 314 0.92 4.62 2.28
C MET A 314 0.84 4.30 0.79
N VAL A 315 -0.35 4.38 0.21
CA VAL A 315 -0.54 4.27 -1.24
C VAL A 315 0.24 5.36 -1.97
N MET A 316 0.13 6.61 -1.49
CA MET A 316 0.86 7.75 -2.06
C MET A 316 2.37 7.54 -1.96
N ALA A 317 2.89 7.14 -0.80
CA ALA A 317 4.31 6.87 -0.60
C ALA A 317 4.82 5.80 -1.58
N SER A 318 4.15 4.65 -1.67
CA SER A 318 4.52 3.57 -2.59
C SER A 318 4.51 4.04 -4.06
N GLY A 319 3.48 4.79 -4.46
CA GLY A 319 3.38 5.37 -5.79
C GLY A 319 4.48 6.39 -6.09
N LEU A 320 4.81 7.27 -5.13
CA LEU A 320 5.84 8.30 -5.28
C LEU A 320 7.25 7.71 -5.37
N TYR A 321 7.57 6.65 -4.63
CA TYR A 321 8.85 5.95 -4.77
C TYR A 321 9.03 5.43 -6.20
N GLU A 322 8.00 4.82 -6.77
CA GLU A 322 8.06 4.36 -8.17
C GLU A 322 8.10 5.53 -9.16
N LEU A 323 7.29 6.57 -8.95
CA LEU A 323 7.28 7.77 -9.80
C LEU A 323 8.65 8.46 -9.84
N TYR A 324 9.35 8.50 -8.70
CA TYR A 324 10.72 9.00 -8.62
C TYR A 324 11.68 8.22 -9.52
N THR A 325 11.49 6.90 -9.70
CA THR A 325 12.38 6.10 -10.55
C THR A 325 12.37 6.56 -12.01
N TYR A 326 11.24 7.10 -12.49
CA TYR A 326 11.07 7.59 -13.86
C TYR A 326 11.40 9.08 -14.02
N THR A 327 11.00 9.90 -13.06
CA THR A 327 11.11 11.37 -13.15
C THR A 327 12.44 11.90 -12.62
N LYS A 328 13.08 11.16 -11.70
CA LYS A 328 14.22 11.62 -10.88
C LYS A 328 13.97 12.91 -10.11
N ASN A 329 12.71 13.32 -9.98
CA ASN A 329 12.35 14.52 -9.24
C ASN A 329 12.44 14.26 -7.73
N LYS A 330 13.45 14.86 -7.08
CA LYS A 330 13.75 14.67 -5.66
C LYS A 330 12.62 15.09 -4.73
N SER A 331 11.67 15.92 -5.16
CA SER A 331 10.51 16.27 -4.33
C SER A 331 9.62 15.06 -4.04
N TYR A 332 9.50 14.12 -4.99
CA TYR A 332 8.70 12.90 -4.80
C TYR A 332 9.37 11.95 -3.80
N LEU A 333 10.68 11.76 -3.94
CA LEU A 333 11.47 10.97 -2.97
C LEU A 333 11.38 11.58 -1.57
N ALA A 334 11.65 12.88 -1.44
CA ALA A 334 11.64 13.57 -0.14
C ALA A 334 10.25 13.53 0.53
N PHE A 335 9.17 13.65 -0.25
CA PHE A 335 7.83 13.54 0.31
C PHE A 335 7.47 12.10 0.69
N ALA A 336 7.84 11.11 -0.10
CA ALA A 336 7.67 9.70 0.26
C ALA A 336 8.46 9.34 1.53
N ASP A 337 9.70 9.81 1.67
CA ASP A 337 10.52 9.64 2.87
C ASP A 337 9.87 10.32 4.09
N LYS A 338 9.30 11.52 3.92
CA LYS A 338 8.54 12.21 4.96
C LYS A 338 7.34 11.39 5.44
N LEU A 339 6.53 10.86 4.52
CA LEU A 339 5.39 10.00 4.87
C LEU A 339 5.84 8.77 5.65
N MET A 340 6.91 8.10 5.19
CA MET A 340 7.48 6.93 5.86
C MET A 340 8.01 7.28 7.25
N ALA A 341 8.71 8.41 7.39
CA ALA A 341 9.19 8.88 8.70
C ALA A 341 8.03 9.13 9.66
N SER A 342 6.95 9.76 9.20
CA SER A 342 5.75 10.03 10.01
C SER A 342 5.10 8.74 10.49
N VAL A 343 4.82 7.78 9.61
CA VAL A 343 4.11 6.55 10.01
C VAL A 343 4.95 5.59 10.84
N GLN A 344 6.28 5.72 10.83
CA GLN A 344 7.19 4.88 11.63
C GLN A 344 7.39 5.39 13.07
N THR A 345 6.50 6.27 13.55
CA THR A 345 6.45 6.75 14.94
C THR A 345 5.41 5.97 15.75
N ASP A 346 5.49 6.03 17.08
CA ASP A 346 4.50 5.47 18.01
C ASP A 346 3.11 6.11 17.87
N LYS A 347 3.01 7.28 17.23
CA LYS A 347 1.74 7.92 16.87
C LYS A 347 0.93 7.12 15.84
N TYR A 348 1.58 6.36 14.95
CA TYR A 348 0.91 5.73 13.80
C TYR A 348 1.12 4.23 13.72
N ILE A 349 2.18 3.70 14.33
CA ILE A 349 2.30 2.26 14.52
C ILE A 349 1.32 1.86 15.62
N LEU A 350 0.51 0.85 15.34
CA LEU A 350 -0.46 0.33 16.30
C LEU A 350 0.24 -0.08 17.61
N ASP A 351 -0.37 0.28 18.74
CA ASP A 351 0.21 -0.01 20.07
C ASP A 351 0.48 -1.51 20.26
N ALA A 352 1.61 -1.83 20.91
CA ALA A 352 2.06 -3.21 21.11
C ALA A 352 1.08 -4.09 21.89
N ASN A 353 0.26 -3.48 22.75
CA ASN A 353 -0.70 -4.18 23.60
C ASN A 353 -1.99 -4.56 22.85
N ILE A 354 -2.24 -3.96 21.68
CA ILE A 354 -3.39 -4.30 20.84
C ILE A 354 -3.14 -5.65 20.17
N LYS A 355 -4.04 -6.60 20.42
CA LYS A 355 -3.98 -7.97 19.90
C LYS A 355 -4.70 -8.04 18.56
N GLY A 356 -4.02 -7.61 17.50
CA GLY A 356 -4.54 -7.65 16.13
C GLY A 356 -3.42 -7.77 15.10
N PRO A 357 -3.68 -8.39 13.94
CA PRO A 357 -2.69 -8.59 12.89
C PRO A 357 -2.60 -7.35 11.99
N PHE A 358 -2.25 -6.21 12.57
CA PHE A 358 -2.13 -4.93 11.88
C PHE A 358 -0.86 -4.20 12.31
N VAL A 359 -0.27 -3.41 11.41
CA VAL A 359 0.94 -2.63 11.69
C VAL A 359 0.60 -1.18 11.98
N LEU A 360 -0.18 -0.55 11.11
CA LEU A 360 -0.50 0.87 11.19
C LEU A 360 -1.93 1.11 11.69
N ASP A 361 -2.12 2.21 12.40
CA ASP A 361 -3.41 2.71 12.87
C ASP A 361 -3.86 3.95 12.06
N HIS A 362 -4.99 4.57 12.43
CA HIS A 362 -5.47 5.85 11.93
C HIS A 362 -5.78 5.90 10.42
N SER A 363 -6.36 4.83 9.88
CA SER A 363 -6.93 4.82 8.53
C SER A 363 -8.44 5.04 8.55
N THR A 364 -8.99 5.58 7.45
CA THR A 364 -10.44 5.83 7.33
C THR A 364 -11.01 5.20 6.05
N GLY A 365 -11.86 4.18 6.20
CA GLY A 365 -12.41 3.37 5.11
C GLY A 365 -13.56 4.03 4.36
N ASN A 366 -14.75 4.11 4.98
CA ASN A 366 -15.95 4.63 4.34
C ASN A 366 -16.73 5.55 5.30
N TRP A 367 -16.45 6.85 5.18
CA TRP A 367 -17.06 7.87 6.02
C TRP A 367 -18.59 7.96 5.88
N PRO A 368 -19.20 8.00 4.67
CA PRO A 368 -20.66 8.02 4.55
C PRO A 368 -21.39 6.87 5.27
N LYS A 369 -20.73 5.71 5.44
CA LYS A 369 -21.28 4.55 6.15
C LYS A 369 -20.84 4.46 7.62
N HIS A 370 -20.04 5.39 8.11
CA HIS A 370 -19.39 5.32 9.43
C HIS A 370 -18.67 3.98 9.63
N ASP A 371 -18.03 3.48 8.58
CA ASP A 371 -17.39 2.16 8.53
C ASP A 371 -15.87 2.35 8.45
N GLU A 372 -15.14 1.80 9.44
CA GLU A 372 -13.68 1.88 9.56
C GLU A 372 -13.19 3.32 9.72
N ILE A 373 -13.63 4.04 10.76
CA ILE A 373 -13.26 5.44 11.00
C ILE A 373 -12.17 5.52 12.07
N ASP A 374 -10.97 5.96 11.67
CA ASP A 374 -9.80 6.03 12.55
C ASP A 374 -9.44 4.65 13.14
N GLU A 375 -9.24 3.67 12.26
CA GLU A 375 -8.96 2.27 12.61
C GLU A 375 -7.73 1.73 11.85
N PRO A 376 -7.07 0.65 12.35
CA PRO A 376 -6.13 -0.14 11.57
C PRO A 376 -6.84 -0.80 10.39
N ILE A 377 -6.24 -0.73 9.20
CA ILE A 377 -6.81 -1.34 8.00
C ILE A 377 -5.74 -2.06 7.18
N ILE A 378 -6.05 -3.29 6.73
CA ILE A 378 -5.06 -4.22 6.20
C ILE A 378 -4.33 -3.75 4.94
N TYR A 379 -5.00 -2.96 4.09
CA TYR A 379 -4.36 -2.42 2.89
C TYR A 379 -3.41 -1.26 3.20
N ALA A 380 -3.56 -0.53 4.32
CA ALA A 380 -2.56 0.44 4.75
C ALA A 380 -1.21 -0.26 4.98
N ASP A 381 -1.23 -1.41 5.67
CA ASP A 381 -0.05 -2.24 5.90
C ASP A 381 0.55 -2.77 4.59
N TYR A 382 -0.29 -3.18 3.63
CA TYR A 382 0.19 -3.65 2.33
C TYR A 382 1.03 -2.61 1.60
N TYR A 383 0.53 -1.38 1.50
CA TYR A 383 1.26 -0.32 0.81
C TYR A 383 2.41 0.24 1.64
N PHE A 384 2.36 0.15 2.97
CA PHE A 384 3.49 0.46 3.84
C PHE A 384 4.68 -0.49 3.61
N LEU A 385 4.41 -1.80 3.65
CA LEU A 385 5.42 -2.82 3.38
C LEU A 385 5.96 -2.70 1.95
N GLU A 386 5.10 -2.32 1.00
CA GLU A 386 5.51 -2.14 -0.39
C GLU A 386 6.42 -0.92 -0.53
N ALA A 387 6.07 0.19 0.14
CA ALA A 387 6.89 1.38 0.19
C ALA A 387 8.26 1.09 0.84
N LEU A 388 8.33 0.26 1.90
CA LEU A 388 9.60 -0.20 2.46
C LEU A 388 10.44 -1.00 1.46
N LEU A 389 9.81 -1.83 0.64
CA LEU A 389 10.51 -2.57 -0.43
C LEU A 389 11.01 -1.66 -1.54
N ARG A 390 10.25 -0.63 -1.91
CA ARG A 390 10.60 0.34 -2.98
C ARG A 390 11.63 1.38 -2.56
N ARG A 391 11.73 1.67 -1.26
CA ARG A 391 12.71 2.63 -0.70
C ARG A 391 14.15 2.13 -0.72
N LYS A 392 14.35 0.80 -0.75
CA LYS A 392 15.69 0.18 -0.84
C LYS A 392 16.36 0.52 -2.17
#